data_AF-A0A538D1H4-F1
#
_entry.id   AF-A0A538D1H4-F1
#
_cell.length_a   1.000
_cell.length_b   1.000
_cell.length_c   1.000
_cell.angle_alpha   90.00
_cell.angle_beta   90.00
_cell.angle_gamma   90.00
#
_symmetry.space_group_name_H-M   'P 1'
#
loop_
_entity.id
_entity.type
_entity.pdbx_description
1 polymer ?
#
loop_
_entity_poly.entity_id
_entity_poly.type
_entity_poly.pdbx_seq_one_letter_code
_entity_poly.pdbx_strand_id
1 'polypeptide(L)'
;MIPPTELGELEAFRSLLAGQPQAEVEGALCTSFGRMPRSALFNRALGVGLARPATEAGVEEIVTFFGERGLDYGITLTPDARPSELPEWLEARGLRRGYAWTQVRARTRASAARRERPPH
;
A
#
# COMPACT_ATOMS: atom_id res chain seq x y z
N MET A 1 -7.40 0.01 11.97
CA MET A 1 -8.33 -0.68 11.05
C MET A 1 -7.95 -0.24 9.65
N ILE A 2 -7.63 -1.17 8.75
CA ILE A 2 -7.29 -0.86 7.36
C ILE A 2 -8.58 -0.42 6.63
N PRO A 3 -8.57 0.68 5.85
CA PRO A 3 -9.74 1.09 5.08
C PRO A 3 -10.17 -0.02 4.09
N PRO A 4 -11.48 -0.24 3.85
CA PRO A 4 -11.96 -1.35 3.01
C PRO A 4 -11.39 -1.39 1.60
N THR A 5 -11.12 -0.23 1.00
CA THR A 5 -10.52 -0.15 -0.35
C THR A 5 -9.08 -0.64 -0.36
N GLU A 6 -8.31 -0.29 0.67
CA GLU A 6 -6.91 -0.71 0.82
C GLU A 6 -6.83 -2.21 1.17
N LEU A 7 -7.78 -2.70 1.96
CA LEU A 7 -7.93 -4.13 2.21
C LEU A 7 -8.28 -4.90 0.92
N GLY A 8 -9.13 -4.33 0.07
CA GLY A 8 -9.46 -4.90 -1.24
C GLY A 8 -8.24 -5.04 -2.16
N GLU A 9 -7.39 -4.00 -2.24
CA GLU A 9 -6.15 -4.06 -3.02
C GLU A 9 -5.19 -5.13 -2.46
N LEU A 10 -5.03 -5.17 -1.12
CA LEU A 10 -4.24 -6.17 -0.42
C LEU A 10 -4.66 -7.61 -0.78
N GLU A 11 -5.95 -7.92 -0.69
CA GLU A 11 -6.46 -9.26 -0.98
C GLU A 11 -6.36 -9.61 -2.48
N ALA A 12 -6.52 -8.61 -3.37
CA ALA A 12 -6.31 -8.82 -4.80
C ALA A 12 -4.86 -9.23 -5.11
N PHE A 13 -3.87 -8.56 -4.51
CA PHE A 13 -2.46 -8.91 -4.70
C PHE A 13 -2.09 -10.24 -4.05
N ARG A 14 -2.63 -10.51 -2.85
CA ARG A 14 -2.47 -11.80 -2.16
C ARG A 14 -2.94 -12.96 -3.05
N SER A 15 -4.13 -12.81 -3.65
CA SER A 15 -4.71 -13.79 -4.56
C SER A 15 -3.94 -13.91 -5.87
N LEU A 16 -3.62 -12.78 -6.53
CA LEU A 16 -2.92 -12.74 -7.81
C LEU A 16 -1.55 -13.44 -7.75
N LEU A 17 -0.84 -13.26 -6.64
CA LEU A 17 0.50 -13.83 -6.42
C LEU A 17 0.47 -15.04 -5.49
N ALA A 18 -0.68 -15.70 -5.37
CA ALA A 18 -0.79 -16.94 -4.61
C ALA A 18 0.21 -17.98 -5.14
N GLY A 19 0.92 -18.65 -4.22
CA GLY A 19 1.99 -19.60 -4.56
C GLY A 19 3.35 -18.96 -4.89
N GLN A 20 3.45 -17.63 -4.89
CA GLN A 20 4.74 -16.93 -4.82
C GLN A 20 5.10 -16.61 -3.36
N PRO A 21 6.38 -16.33 -3.03
CA PRO A 21 6.74 -15.92 -1.68
C PRO A 21 6.08 -14.59 -1.31
N GLN A 22 5.48 -14.55 -0.13
CA GLN A 22 4.83 -13.38 0.46
C GLN A 22 5.21 -13.31 1.95
N ALA A 23 5.11 -12.13 2.54
CA ALA A 23 5.30 -11.93 3.98
C ALA A 23 4.29 -10.92 4.52
N GLU A 24 3.94 -11.04 5.80
CA GLU A 24 3.20 -10.02 6.53
C GLU A 24 4.11 -9.36 7.54
N VAL A 25 4.33 -8.05 7.39
CA VAL A 25 5.15 -7.25 8.29
C VAL A 25 4.28 -6.16 8.88
N GLU A 26 4.03 -6.26 10.17
CA GLU A 26 3.20 -5.30 10.90
C GLU A 26 1.77 -5.08 10.37
N GLY A 27 1.25 -6.01 9.57
CA GLY A 27 -0.06 -5.89 8.90
C GLY A 27 0.03 -5.34 7.48
N ALA A 28 1.24 -5.04 6.98
CA ALA A 28 1.52 -4.82 5.58
C ALA A 28 1.78 -6.15 4.86
N LEU A 29 1.28 -6.29 3.64
CA LEU A 29 1.60 -7.43 2.78
C LEU A 29 2.80 -7.09 1.90
N CYS A 30 3.85 -7.89 1.99
CA CYS A 30 4.94 -7.90 1.03
C CYS A 30 4.71 -9.01 0.02
N THR A 31 4.63 -8.65 -1.25
CA THR A 31 4.50 -9.60 -2.36
C THR A 31 5.79 -9.66 -3.16
N SER A 32 6.18 -10.84 -3.63
CA SER A 32 7.35 -11.01 -4.48
C SER A 32 7.04 -11.87 -5.70
N PHE A 33 7.66 -11.56 -6.83
CA PHE A 33 7.56 -12.36 -8.05
C PHE A 33 8.93 -12.44 -8.74
N GLY A 34 9.71 -13.47 -8.37
CA GLY A 34 11.09 -13.62 -8.83
C GLY A 34 11.27 -13.75 -10.35
N ARG A 35 10.21 -14.11 -11.10
CA ARG A 35 10.25 -14.12 -12.57
C ARG A 35 10.24 -12.71 -13.18
N MET A 36 9.89 -11.69 -12.40
CA MET A 36 9.91 -10.28 -12.79
C MET A 36 10.63 -9.44 -11.73
N PRO A 37 11.95 -9.61 -11.57
CA PRO A 37 12.69 -9.05 -10.45
C PRO A 37 12.74 -7.52 -10.42
N ARG A 38 12.50 -6.86 -11.57
CA ARG A 38 12.51 -5.39 -11.70
C ARG A 38 11.12 -4.75 -11.63
N SER A 39 10.07 -5.54 -11.37
CA SER A 39 8.68 -5.06 -11.41
C SER A 39 8.21 -4.60 -10.04
N ALA A 40 8.24 -3.29 -9.80
CA ALA A 40 7.64 -2.69 -8.60
C ALA A 40 6.11 -2.84 -8.53
N LEU A 41 5.45 -3.28 -9.61
CA LEU A 41 4.04 -3.64 -9.59
C LEU A 41 3.81 -4.93 -8.79
N PHE A 42 4.63 -5.96 -9.01
CA PHE A 42 4.48 -7.28 -8.38
C PHE A 42 5.35 -7.47 -7.15
N ASN A 43 6.48 -6.77 -7.08
CA ASN A 43 7.36 -6.73 -5.92
C ASN A 43 7.01 -5.48 -5.13
N ARG A 44 6.12 -5.59 -4.13
CA ARG A 44 5.72 -4.41 -3.36
C ARG A 44 5.19 -4.71 -1.99
N ALA A 45 5.36 -3.73 -1.10
CA ALA A 45 4.68 -3.65 0.18
C ALA A 45 3.39 -2.83 0.06
N LEU A 46 2.31 -3.37 0.61
CA LEU A 46 0.97 -2.80 0.61
C LEU A 46 0.48 -2.64 2.04
N GLY A 47 -0.22 -1.55 2.35
CA GLY A 47 -0.87 -1.35 3.65
C GLY A 47 0.05 -0.97 4.81
N VAL A 48 1.29 -0.53 4.53
CA VAL A 48 2.24 -0.08 5.54
C VAL A 48 1.62 1.06 6.36
N GLY A 49 1.62 0.90 7.69
CA GLY A 49 1.11 1.93 8.61
C GLY A 49 -0.41 2.04 8.73
N LEU A 50 -1.20 1.18 8.07
CA LEU A 50 -2.67 1.26 8.07
C LEU A 50 -3.35 0.42 9.16
N ALA A 51 -2.85 -0.81 9.38
CA ALA A 51 -3.38 -1.66 10.44
C ALA A 51 -3.05 -1.07 11.81
N ARG A 52 -1.78 -0.72 11.98
CA ARG A 52 -1.13 -0.10 13.14
C ARG A 52 -0.04 0.86 12.64
N PRO A 53 0.41 1.84 13.45
CA PRO A 53 1.58 2.64 13.10
C PRO A 53 2.77 1.72 12.82
N ALA A 54 3.46 1.98 11.70
CA ALA A 54 4.68 1.29 11.34
C ALA A 54 5.80 1.66 12.32
N THR A 55 6.70 0.72 12.57
CA THR A 55 7.94 0.97 13.31
C THR A 55 9.13 1.01 12.35
N GLU A 56 10.23 1.65 12.76
CA GLU A 56 11.48 1.59 11.98
C GLU A 56 11.98 0.16 11.81
N ALA A 57 11.76 -0.71 12.79
CA ALA A 57 12.09 -2.13 12.72
C ALA A 57 11.22 -2.86 11.68
N GLY A 58 9.92 -2.58 11.63
CA GLY A 58 9.03 -3.11 10.60
C GLY A 58 9.40 -2.62 9.20
N VAL A 59 9.81 -1.37 9.06
CA VAL A 59 10.35 -0.86 7.78
C VAL A 59 11.62 -1.61 7.38
N GLU A 60 12.53 -1.86 8.32
CA GLU A 60 13.77 -2.61 8.07
C GLU A 60 13.48 -4.06 7.65
N GLU A 61 12.50 -4.71 8.28
CA GLU A 61 12.06 -6.06 7.92
C GLU A 61 11.48 -6.11 6.49
N ILE A 62 10.70 -5.10 6.09
CA ILE A 62 10.21 -4.97 4.71
C ILE A 62 11.38 -4.82 3.72
N VAL A 63 12.34 -3.92 4.00
CA VAL A 63 13.51 -3.71 3.14
C VAL A 63 14.33 -4.99 3.03
N THR A 64 14.55 -5.68 4.15
CA THR A 64 15.29 -6.95 4.20
C THR A 64 14.61 -8.02 3.37
N PHE A 65 13.28 -8.16 3.46
CA PHE A 65 12.51 -9.14 2.68
C PHE A 65 12.80 -9.02 1.17
N PHE A 66 12.80 -7.81 0.63
CA PHE A 66 13.09 -7.58 -0.79
C PHE A 66 14.58 -7.66 -1.13
N GLY A 67 15.44 -7.13 -0.25
CA GLY A 67 16.89 -7.09 -0.43
C GLY A 67 17.52 -8.48 -0.50
N GLU A 68 17.14 -9.39 0.40
CA GLU A 68 17.58 -10.80 0.38
C GLU A 68 17.22 -11.53 -0.92
N ARG A 69 16.20 -11.05 -1.63
CA ARG A 69 15.70 -11.63 -2.88
C ARG A 69 16.23 -10.91 -4.12
N GLY A 70 17.01 -9.83 -3.95
CA GLY A 70 17.57 -9.05 -5.05
C GLY A 70 16.51 -8.44 -5.98
N LEU A 71 15.38 -7.97 -5.41
CA LEU A 71 14.25 -7.44 -6.17
C LEU A 71 14.28 -5.90 -6.19
N ASP A 72 13.94 -5.29 -7.33
CA ASP A 72 13.44 -3.91 -7.33
C ASP A 72 11.98 -3.96 -6.85
N TYR A 73 11.61 -3.07 -5.93
CA TYR A 73 10.29 -3.10 -5.29
C TYR A 73 9.72 -1.70 -5.04
N GLY A 74 8.39 -1.66 -4.89
CA GLY A 74 7.66 -0.46 -4.48
C GLY A 74 7.14 -0.57 -3.05
N ILE A 75 6.94 0.57 -2.38
CA ILE A 75 6.16 0.66 -1.16
C ILE A 75 5.03 1.65 -1.41
N THR A 76 3.79 1.19 -1.31
CA THR A 76 2.62 2.04 -1.51
C THR A 76 2.20 2.63 -0.17
N LEU A 77 2.41 3.94 -0.02
CA LEU A 77 1.93 4.72 1.11
C LEU A 77 0.64 5.43 0.75
N THR A 78 -0.35 5.33 1.62
CA THR A 78 -1.55 6.15 1.55
C THR A 78 -1.43 7.35 2.49
N PRO A 79 -2.21 8.42 2.33
CA PRO A 79 -2.21 9.55 3.27
C PRO A 79 -2.57 9.17 4.70
N ASP A 80 -3.25 8.04 4.91
CA ASP A 80 -3.66 7.54 6.23
C ASP A 80 -2.59 6.64 6.88
N ALA A 81 -1.47 6.39 6.19
CA ALA A 81 -0.34 5.65 6.72
C ALA A 81 0.27 6.38 7.91
N ARG A 82 0.58 5.63 8.97
CA ARG A 82 1.20 6.16 10.18
C ARG A 82 2.52 5.43 10.46
N PRO A 83 3.52 6.11 11.04
CA PRO A 83 3.52 7.53 11.42
C PRO A 83 3.73 8.46 10.21
N SER A 84 3.56 9.78 10.42
CA SER A 84 3.72 10.80 9.36
C SER A 84 5.14 10.90 8.81
N GLU A 85 6.11 10.47 9.60
CA GLU A 85 7.55 10.44 9.36
C GLU A 85 7.95 9.25 8.47
N LEU A 86 7.02 8.32 8.20
CA LEU A 86 7.28 7.12 7.40
C LEU A 86 7.90 7.40 6.02
N PRO A 87 7.49 8.43 5.26
CA PRO A 87 8.18 8.78 4.02
C PRO A 87 9.66 9.14 4.23
N GLU A 88 10.00 9.82 5.31
CA GLU A 88 11.39 10.21 5.63
C GLU A 88 12.23 8.98 6.00
N TRP A 89 11.65 8.05 6.76
CA TRP A 89 12.30 6.78 7.10
C TRP A 89 12.62 5.93 5.87
N LEU A 90 11.75 5.96 4.86
CA LEU A 90 11.97 5.26 3.59
C LEU A 90 13.07 5.94 2.76
N GLU A 91 13.06 7.27 2.69
CA GLU A 91 14.09 8.03 1.98
C GLU A 91 15.48 7.87 2.61
N ALA A 92 15.56 7.85 3.95
CA ALA A 92 16.80 7.56 4.68
C ALA A 92 17.39 6.18 4.36
N ARG A 93 16.55 5.23 3.90
CA ARG A 93 16.95 3.88 3.47
C ARG A 93 17.19 3.79 1.95
N GLY A 94 17.25 4.92 1.25
CA GLY A 94 17.56 4.99 -0.17
C GLY A 94 16.38 4.73 -1.10
N LEU A 95 15.16 4.55 -0.58
CA LEU A 95 13.96 4.50 -1.41
C LEU A 95 13.67 5.90 -1.94
N ARG A 96 13.45 6.01 -3.25
CA ARG A 96 13.13 7.28 -3.89
C ARG A 96 11.63 7.36 -4.08
N ARG A 97 11.05 8.55 -3.85
CA ARG A 97 9.67 8.85 -4.25
C ARG A 97 9.52 8.59 -5.76
N GLY A 98 8.76 7.56 -6.12
CA GLY A 98 8.43 7.19 -7.49
C GLY A 98 7.27 8.01 -8.05
N TYR A 99 6.84 7.70 -9.29
CA TYR A 99 5.70 8.38 -9.90
C TYR A 99 4.41 8.14 -9.10
N ALA A 100 3.75 9.24 -8.75
CA ALA A 100 2.49 9.32 -8.02
C ALA A 100 1.26 8.81 -8.82
N TRP A 101 1.33 7.62 -9.41
CA TRP A 101 0.17 7.01 -10.07
C TRP A 101 -0.79 6.29 -9.10
N THR A 102 -0.57 6.39 -7.79
CA THR A 102 -1.40 5.67 -6.82
C THR A 102 -2.43 6.58 -6.15
N GLN A 103 -3.66 6.46 -6.66
CA GLN A 103 -4.95 6.83 -6.09
C GLN A 103 -5.21 8.33 -5.83
N VAL A 104 -5.64 9.03 -6.89
CA VAL A 104 -6.30 10.34 -6.78
C VAL A 104 -7.73 10.13 -6.28
N ARG A 105 -8.07 10.61 -5.08
CA ARG A 105 -9.45 10.58 -4.57
C ARG A 105 -10.20 11.80 -5.08
N ALA A 106 -11.24 11.60 -5.90
CA ALA A 106 -12.18 12.67 -6.21
C ALA A 106 -12.98 13.01 -4.93
N ARG A 107 -13.01 14.29 -4.53
CA ARG A 107 -13.99 14.76 -3.54
C ARG A 107 -15.34 14.85 -4.23
N THR A 108 -16.18 13.83 -4.09
CA THR A 108 -17.58 13.94 -4.52
C THR A 108 -18.31 14.87 -3.55
N ARG A 109 -18.70 16.06 -4.01
CA ARG A 109 -19.64 16.92 -3.27
C ARG A 109 -21.00 16.21 -3.34
N ALA A 110 -21.57 15.80 -2.21
CA ALA A 110 -22.88 15.17 -2.19
C ALA A 110 -23.90 16.11 -2.88
N SER A 111 -24.56 15.61 -3.92
CA SER A 111 -25.63 16.31 -4.62
C SER A 111 -26.80 16.52 -3.65
N ALA A 112 -27.02 17.75 -3.21
CA ALA A 112 -28.26 18.10 -2.53
C ALA A 112 -29.41 18.14 -3.55
N ALA A 113 -30.55 17.57 -3.13
CA ALA A 113 -31.91 17.74 -3.64
C ALA A 113 -32.40 16.79 -4.75
N ARG A 114 -33.24 15.85 -4.32
CA ARG A 114 -34.57 15.67 -4.93
C ARG A 114 -35.61 15.75 -3.82
N ARG A 115 -36.25 16.91 -3.64
CA ARG A 115 -37.55 16.99 -2.95
C ARG A 115 -38.61 16.85 -4.03
N GLU A 116 -39.22 15.68 -4.12
CA GLU A 116 -40.45 15.51 -4.90
C GLU A 116 -41.60 16.15 -4.09
N ARG A 117 -42.34 17.07 -4.72
CA ARG A 117 -43.59 17.62 -4.18
C ARG A 117 -44.69 16.54 -4.24
N PRO A 118 -45.63 16.49 -3.28
CA PRO A 118 -46.78 15.58 -3.37
C PRO A 118 -47.81 16.11 -4.37
N PRO A 119 -48.64 15.23 -4.98
CA PRO A 119 -49.72 15.63 -5.86
C PRO A 119 -50.90 16.20 -5.07
N HIS A 120 -51.63 17.11 -5.72
CA HIS A 120 -52.85 17.77 -5.29
C HIS A 120 -54.07 16.85 -5.34
#